data_AF-A0A6J4ULW2-F1
#
_entry.id   AF-A0A6J4ULW2-F1
#
_cell.length_a   1.000
_cell.length_b   1.000
_cell.length_c   1.000
_cell.angle_alpha   90.00
_cell.angle_beta   90.00
_cell.angle_gamma   90.00
#
_symmetry.space_group_name_H-M   'P 1'
#
loop_
_entity.id
_entity.type
_entity.pdbx_description
1 polymer ?
#
loop_
_entity_poly.entity_id
_entity_poly.type
_entity_poly.pdbx_seq_one_letter_code
_entity_poly.pdbx_strand_id
1 'polypeptide(L)'
;MANALYKTTVHELEELLSPRLVSQALHEGLSAVGKTADTVSSKDAEAILRSRVLPRLTSSLGEAQAQEILQGLLERLSQVPDNPHTPPLSLGAQAQAVRLLRDSLKPFNIYFEWSETQKLRAQLLLIEAEHAAGRDAGELIAAAQVQLGVLHQKLSDQLSVQARELTVLEAALSESSSLKTPKIRRLGGLLELIRGAQEAQQRAPAEVERAHKLAADLRAEKSRLLGEEERELRVLAEEFKTLLDHEPALAERLVAQGQLVEAQTLLGEALPAFRAELRGAQDGLRDALQAEFGALLDEAQGPELRQVLTLALKVLETTLTPAADVQRVRDLHAGGVGSAELADFHRLEAEAERYRDLPSPLGQELTAFLETARESLEHSLRLPELTEGWTLLERAQAEAKGSAQRFTDRVAAAQSAAAPLAALNSEEALTLRWRLRELSAQQGSVHRVSPKRLAELEVGLQEAEALIGGLQDESSVTRAVATELLQSGALDDVLDLSAFPRASSSALQDWLGDQATYEGVAGIALFADADTLVAGELPTDVETLRRTVRLAKRRADTLGLGIGQGAATSLTVETPEHTLVAMWLARARSLVLVTRAPTWGSSARQRLEDALPELAALLT
;
A
#
# COMPACT_ATOMS: atom_id res chain seq x y z
N MET A 1 24.78 16.72 -38.59
CA MET A 1 23.75 17.78 -38.75
C MET A 1 24.20 19.02 -39.52
N ALA A 2 25.51 19.34 -39.63
CA ALA A 2 26.00 20.50 -40.43
C ALA A 2 25.58 20.49 -41.93
N ASN A 3 25.41 19.30 -42.52
CA ASN A 3 25.03 19.13 -43.94
C ASN A 3 23.57 19.55 -44.23
N ALA A 4 22.68 19.50 -43.23
CA ALA A 4 21.27 19.88 -43.41
C ALA A 4 21.11 21.40 -43.53
N LEU A 5 21.75 22.18 -42.64
CA LEU A 5 21.74 23.64 -42.70
C LEU A 5 22.45 24.18 -43.93
N TYR A 6 23.58 23.59 -44.35
CA TYR A 6 24.21 23.94 -45.62
C TYR A 6 23.24 23.75 -46.79
N LYS A 7 22.54 22.61 -46.88
CA LYS A 7 21.52 22.37 -47.92
C LYS A 7 20.35 23.34 -47.85
N THR A 8 19.88 23.70 -46.65
CA THR A 8 18.82 24.71 -46.47
C THR A 8 19.29 26.09 -46.91
N THR A 9 20.51 26.50 -46.57
CA THR A 9 21.08 27.78 -47.02
C THR A 9 21.30 27.83 -48.53
N VAL A 10 21.66 26.70 -49.16
CA VAL A 10 21.76 26.60 -50.62
C VAL A 10 20.39 26.75 -51.26
N HIS A 11 19.35 26.14 -50.68
CA HIS A 11 17.98 26.25 -51.20
C HIS A 11 17.43 27.69 -51.10
N GLU A 12 17.64 28.39 -49.98
CA GLU A 12 17.27 29.80 -49.82
C GLU A 12 18.01 30.71 -50.83
N LEU A 13 19.27 30.39 -51.16
CA LEU A 13 20.03 31.11 -52.19
C LEU A 13 19.54 30.82 -53.61
N GLU A 14 19.03 29.61 -53.88
CA GLU A 14 18.43 29.21 -55.17
C GLU A 14 17.06 29.84 -55.44
N GLU A 15 16.35 30.32 -54.40
CA GLU A 15 15.13 31.12 -54.55
C GLU A 15 15.42 32.55 -55.00
N LEU A 16 16.57 33.10 -54.62
CA LEU A 16 16.97 34.49 -54.86
C LEU A 16 17.90 34.66 -56.08
N LEU A 17 18.58 33.60 -56.49
CA LEU A 17 19.47 33.55 -57.65
C LEU A 17 19.18 32.29 -58.46
N SER A 18 19.39 32.34 -59.79
CA SER A 18 19.15 31.14 -60.62
C SER A 18 20.00 29.95 -60.13
N PRO A 19 19.45 28.72 -60.05
CA PRO A 19 20.13 27.56 -59.45
C PRO A 19 21.49 27.24 -60.07
N ARG A 20 21.66 27.52 -61.36
CA ARG A 20 22.94 27.35 -62.08
C ARG A 20 24.02 28.29 -61.55
N LEU A 21 23.67 29.52 -61.19
CA LEU A 21 24.62 30.52 -60.70
C LEU A 21 25.05 30.25 -59.25
N VAL A 22 24.13 29.74 -58.41
CA VAL A 22 24.41 29.33 -57.03
C VAL A 22 25.33 28.11 -57.01
N SER A 23 24.98 27.08 -57.78
CA SER A 23 25.81 25.88 -57.94
C SER A 23 27.20 26.21 -58.47
N GLN A 24 27.32 27.11 -59.45
CA GLN A 24 28.60 27.55 -59.98
C GLN A 24 29.43 28.34 -58.95
N ALA A 25 28.82 29.28 -58.21
CA ALA A 25 29.52 30.07 -57.20
C ALA A 25 30.05 29.21 -56.04
N LEU A 26 29.25 28.25 -55.59
CA LEU A 26 29.63 27.32 -54.52
C LEU A 26 30.68 26.32 -55.00
N HIS A 27 30.57 25.80 -56.22
CA HIS A 27 31.58 24.91 -56.79
C HIS A 27 32.93 25.61 -56.98
N GLU A 28 32.93 26.86 -57.48
CA GLU A 28 34.13 27.70 -57.60
C GLU A 28 34.74 28.03 -56.22
N GLY A 29 33.90 28.28 -55.21
CA GLY A 29 34.32 28.53 -53.82
C GLY A 29 34.94 27.31 -53.15
N LEU A 30 34.31 26.14 -53.29
CA LEU A 30 34.81 24.86 -52.77
C LEU A 30 36.13 24.45 -53.44
N SER A 31 36.22 24.66 -54.77
CA SER A 31 37.45 24.42 -55.53
C SER A 31 38.60 25.33 -55.09
N ALA A 32 38.34 26.61 -54.80
CA ALA A 32 39.35 27.55 -54.33
C ALA A 32 39.90 27.24 -52.93
N VAL A 33 39.09 26.61 -52.07
CA VAL A 33 39.48 26.18 -50.71
C VAL A 33 40.06 24.75 -50.70
N GLY A 34 39.95 24.02 -51.81
CA GLY A 34 40.46 22.65 -51.95
C GLY A 34 39.72 21.62 -51.08
N LYS A 35 38.48 21.93 -50.67
CA LYS A 35 37.66 21.10 -49.78
C LYS A 35 36.37 20.65 -50.47
N THR A 36 35.88 19.47 -50.11
CA THR A 36 34.60 18.95 -50.61
C THR A 36 33.45 19.39 -49.71
N ALA A 37 32.21 19.40 -50.22
CA ALA A 37 31.02 19.85 -49.46
C ALA A 37 30.84 19.14 -48.10
N ASP A 38 31.41 17.95 -47.92
CA ASP A 38 31.33 17.17 -46.68
C ASP A 38 32.45 17.48 -45.66
N THR A 39 33.46 18.28 -46.01
CA THR A 39 34.65 18.58 -45.18
C THR A 39 34.84 20.08 -44.86
N VAL A 40 33.87 20.91 -45.20
CA VAL A 40 33.91 22.37 -45.06
C VAL A 40 33.50 22.77 -43.64
N SER A 41 34.36 23.50 -42.93
CA SER A 41 34.03 24.05 -41.60
C SER A 41 33.13 25.30 -41.70
N SER A 42 32.45 25.67 -40.62
CA SER A 42 31.59 26.87 -40.56
C SER A 42 32.35 28.15 -41.00
N LYS A 43 33.63 28.25 -40.61
CA LYS A 43 34.52 29.37 -40.98
C LYS A 43 34.90 29.40 -42.47
N ASP A 44 35.05 28.22 -43.09
CA ASP A 44 35.31 28.11 -44.53
C ASP A 44 34.06 28.46 -45.35
N ALA A 45 32.88 28.05 -44.86
CA ALA A 45 31.59 28.38 -45.49
C ALA A 45 31.31 29.90 -45.47
N GLU A 46 31.59 30.57 -44.35
CA GLU A 46 31.48 32.03 -44.24
C GLU A 46 32.37 32.78 -45.26
N ALA A 47 33.61 32.32 -45.44
CA ALA A 47 34.55 32.91 -46.39
C ALA A 47 34.09 32.73 -47.85
N ILE A 48 33.51 31.57 -48.18
CA ILE A 48 32.98 31.29 -49.53
C ILE A 48 31.74 32.17 -49.82
N LEU A 49 30.82 32.28 -48.87
CA LEU A 49 29.61 33.09 -49.02
C LEU A 49 29.94 34.59 -49.19
N ARG A 50 30.88 35.14 -48.40
CA ARG A 50 31.32 36.53 -48.54
C ARG A 50 32.08 36.82 -49.84
N SER A 51 32.93 35.92 -50.30
CA SER A 51 33.82 36.19 -51.44
C SER A 51 33.19 35.91 -52.80
N ARG A 52 32.30 34.92 -52.91
CA ARG A 52 31.76 34.46 -54.20
C ARG A 52 30.27 34.68 -54.37
N VAL A 53 29.49 34.64 -53.29
CA VAL A 53 28.02 34.77 -53.34
C VAL A 53 27.60 36.23 -53.16
N LEU A 54 28.24 36.99 -52.26
CA LEU A 54 27.94 38.42 -52.05
C LEU A 54 28.03 39.27 -53.33
N PRO A 55 29.10 39.21 -54.16
CA PRO A 55 29.20 40.05 -55.37
C PRO A 55 28.11 39.74 -56.41
N ARG A 56 27.59 38.50 -56.41
CA ARG A 56 26.53 38.06 -57.30
C ARG A 56 25.16 38.49 -56.78
N LEU A 57 24.93 38.40 -55.47
CA LEU A 57 23.72 38.95 -54.82
C LEU A 57 23.63 40.48 -54.94
N THR A 58 24.75 41.20 -54.81
CA THR A 58 24.76 42.67 -54.99
C THR A 58 24.39 43.08 -56.41
N SER A 59 24.73 42.27 -57.40
CA SER A 59 24.40 42.54 -58.81
C SER A 59 22.93 42.29 -59.16
N SER A 60 22.20 41.47 -58.38
CA SER A 60 20.81 41.12 -58.64
C SER A 60 19.79 41.88 -57.78
N LEU A 61 20.11 42.19 -56.51
CA LEU A 61 19.15 42.71 -55.52
C LEU A 61 19.58 44.05 -54.89
N GLY A 62 20.73 44.61 -55.28
CA GLY A 62 21.27 45.85 -54.72
C GLY A 62 22.07 45.63 -53.43
N GLU A 63 22.99 46.56 -53.12
CA GLU A 63 24.05 46.34 -52.13
C GLU A 63 23.54 46.18 -50.68
N ALA A 64 22.53 46.96 -50.30
CA ALA A 64 21.98 46.93 -48.94
C ALA A 64 21.23 45.62 -48.62
N GLN A 65 20.37 45.15 -49.54
CA GLN A 65 19.60 43.91 -49.35
C GLN A 65 20.49 42.66 -49.42
N ALA A 66 21.51 42.66 -50.28
CA ALA A 66 22.45 41.55 -50.39
C ALA A 66 23.27 41.35 -49.10
N GLN A 67 23.65 42.43 -48.43
CA GLN A 67 24.38 42.36 -47.16
C GLN A 67 23.49 41.89 -46.00
N GLU A 68 22.24 42.34 -45.94
CA GLU A 68 21.27 41.93 -44.91
C GLU A 68 20.96 40.43 -44.98
N ILE A 69 20.70 39.90 -46.20
CA ILE A 69 20.44 38.48 -46.42
C ILE A 69 21.68 37.63 -46.09
N LEU A 70 22.88 38.09 -46.48
CA LEU A 70 24.11 37.38 -46.14
C LEU A 70 24.35 37.37 -44.62
N GLN A 71 24.09 38.47 -43.93
CA GLN A 71 24.28 38.56 -42.48
C GLN A 71 23.32 37.62 -41.75
N GLY A 72 22.05 37.55 -42.16
CA GLY A 72 21.08 36.60 -41.62
C GLY A 72 21.42 35.13 -41.90
N LEU A 73 22.12 34.82 -43.00
CA LEU A 73 22.63 33.46 -43.28
C LEU A 73 23.86 33.12 -42.42
N LEU A 74 24.76 34.09 -42.20
CA LEU A 74 25.96 33.90 -41.38
C LEU A 74 25.62 33.76 -39.89
N GLU A 75 24.65 34.52 -39.38
CA GLU A 75 24.16 34.35 -38.00
C GLU A 75 23.61 32.95 -37.78
N ARG A 76 22.82 32.42 -38.72
CA ARG A 76 22.28 31.06 -38.65
C ARG A 76 23.36 29.97 -38.73
N LEU A 77 24.43 30.19 -39.50
CA LEU A 77 25.59 29.29 -39.53
C LEU A 77 26.44 29.35 -38.25
N SER A 78 26.51 30.51 -37.59
CA SER A 78 27.25 30.71 -36.34
C SER A 78 26.59 30.09 -35.10
N GLN A 79 25.28 29.81 -35.17
CA GLN A 79 24.53 29.16 -34.09
C GLN A 79 24.70 27.63 -34.05
N VAL A 80 25.45 27.04 -35.00
CA VAL A 80 25.76 25.61 -35.02
C VAL A 80 27.08 25.36 -34.28
N PRO A 81 27.08 24.68 -33.12
CA PRO A 81 28.33 24.33 -32.45
C PRO A 81 29.12 23.31 -33.27
N ASP A 82 30.40 23.58 -33.50
CA ASP A 82 31.36 22.61 -34.06
C ASP A 82 31.44 21.40 -33.12
N ASN A 83 31.04 20.22 -33.59
CA ASN A 83 31.33 18.98 -32.87
C ASN A 83 32.85 18.75 -32.89
N PRO A 84 33.52 18.55 -31.75
CA PRO A 84 34.94 18.25 -31.74
C PRO A 84 35.16 16.85 -32.32
N HIS A 85 35.69 16.78 -33.54
CA HIS A 85 36.30 15.56 -34.04
C HIS A 85 37.53 15.25 -33.19
N THR A 86 37.47 14.17 -32.42
CA THR A 86 38.62 13.63 -31.68
C THR A 86 39.71 13.25 -32.70
N PRO A 87 40.97 13.69 -32.56
CA PRO A 87 42.03 13.33 -33.50
C PRO A 87 42.24 11.81 -33.53
N PRO A 88 42.61 11.22 -34.69
CA PRO A 88 42.77 9.78 -34.83
C PRO A 88 43.84 9.26 -33.86
N LEU A 89 43.50 8.20 -33.14
CA LEU A 89 44.42 7.54 -32.23
C LEU A 89 45.55 6.88 -33.03
N SER A 90 46.78 6.98 -32.53
CA SER A 90 47.86 6.17 -33.09
C SER A 90 47.53 4.67 -32.94
N LEU A 91 47.87 3.85 -33.93
CA LEU A 91 47.61 2.40 -33.90
C LEU A 91 48.16 1.72 -32.63
N GLY A 92 49.27 2.22 -32.07
CA GLY A 92 49.82 1.74 -30.79
C GLY A 92 48.94 2.05 -29.58
N ALA A 93 48.38 3.27 -29.52
CA ALA A 93 47.44 3.66 -28.48
C ALA A 93 46.11 2.88 -28.59
N GLN A 94 45.66 2.61 -29.82
CA GLN A 94 44.49 1.76 -30.10
C GLN A 94 44.70 0.33 -29.59
N ALA A 95 45.84 -0.29 -29.88
CA ALA A 95 46.17 -1.64 -29.40
C ALA A 95 46.17 -1.74 -27.86
N GLN A 96 46.65 -0.70 -27.18
CA GLN A 96 46.64 -0.64 -25.72
C GLN A 96 45.22 -0.48 -25.17
N ALA A 97 44.40 0.38 -25.77
CA ALA A 97 43.01 0.56 -25.37
C ALA A 97 42.18 -0.73 -25.54
N VAL A 98 42.37 -1.48 -26.62
CA VAL A 98 41.72 -2.78 -26.85
C VAL A 98 42.11 -3.80 -25.78
N ARG A 99 43.39 -3.86 -25.41
CA ARG A 99 43.85 -4.74 -24.32
C ARG A 99 43.18 -4.40 -22.99
N LEU A 100 43.15 -3.12 -22.63
CA LEU A 100 42.52 -2.66 -21.39
C LEU A 100 41.02 -2.97 -21.35
N LEU A 101 40.30 -2.75 -22.46
CA LEU A 101 38.88 -3.11 -22.57
C LEU A 101 38.66 -4.63 -22.42
N ARG A 102 39.51 -5.46 -23.05
CA ARG A 102 39.42 -6.91 -22.95
C ARG A 102 39.68 -7.41 -21.53
N ASP A 103 40.67 -6.85 -20.84
CA ASP A 103 40.97 -7.21 -19.46
C ASP A 103 39.86 -6.76 -18.50
N SER A 104 39.29 -5.57 -18.73
CA SER A 104 38.17 -5.03 -17.94
C SER A 104 36.86 -5.79 -18.14
N LEU A 105 36.69 -6.48 -19.27
CA LEU A 105 35.52 -7.33 -19.55
C LEU A 105 35.57 -8.67 -18.79
N LYS A 106 36.75 -9.18 -18.42
CA LYS A 106 36.91 -10.52 -17.81
C LYS A 106 36.00 -10.78 -16.59
N PRO A 107 35.87 -9.87 -15.61
CA PRO A 107 35.00 -10.07 -14.45
C PRO A 107 33.52 -10.21 -14.81
N PHE A 108 33.09 -9.59 -15.92
CA PHE A 108 31.71 -9.60 -16.38
C PHE A 108 31.31 -10.85 -17.16
N ASN A 109 32.25 -11.76 -17.45
CA ASN A 109 31.94 -13.01 -18.14
C ASN A 109 30.97 -13.91 -17.38
N ILE A 110 30.89 -13.77 -16.06
CA ILE A 110 29.92 -14.47 -15.21
C ILE A 110 28.48 -13.98 -15.51
N TYR A 111 28.34 -12.73 -15.98
CA TYR A 111 27.06 -12.09 -16.30
C TYR A 111 26.77 -12.11 -17.80
N PHE A 112 26.91 -13.28 -18.43
CA PHE A 112 26.67 -13.45 -19.86
C PHE A 112 25.21 -13.18 -20.28
N GLU A 113 24.27 -13.39 -19.37
CA GLU A 113 22.84 -13.12 -19.56
C GLU A 113 22.52 -11.62 -19.73
N TRP A 114 23.44 -10.72 -19.38
CA TRP A 114 23.20 -9.28 -19.54
C TRP A 114 23.42 -8.85 -20.99
N SER A 115 22.40 -8.21 -21.56
CA SER A 115 22.45 -7.64 -22.92
C SER A 115 23.62 -6.66 -23.10
N GLU A 116 24.01 -5.96 -22.04
CA GLU A 116 25.10 -5.00 -22.00
C GLU A 116 26.47 -5.67 -22.15
N THR A 117 26.65 -6.85 -21.54
CA THR A 117 27.85 -7.67 -21.67
C THR A 117 27.97 -8.21 -23.09
N GLN A 118 26.85 -8.63 -23.70
CA GLN A 118 26.80 -9.08 -25.08
C GLN A 118 27.11 -7.95 -26.07
N LYS A 119 26.54 -6.76 -25.85
CA LYS A 119 26.83 -5.54 -26.63
C LYS A 119 28.30 -5.17 -26.56
N LEU A 120 28.90 -5.15 -25.37
CA LEU A 120 30.32 -4.85 -25.20
C LEU A 120 31.20 -5.89 -25.89
N ARG A 121 30.86 -7.18 -25.83
CA ARG A 121 31.57 -8.24 -26.58
C ARG A 121 31.50 -8.05 -28.08
N ALA A 122 30.31 -7.74 -28.61
CA ALA A 122 30.13 -7.48 -30.04
C ALA A 122 30.92 -6.25 -30.50
N GLN A 123 30.91 -5.17 -29.72
CA GLN A 123 31.72 -3.97 -29.97
C GLN A 123 33.21 -4.31 -29.94
N LEU A 124 33.67 -5.11 -28.99
CA LEU A 124 35.08 -5.50 -28.87
C LEU A 124 35.55 -6.32 -30.07
N LEU A 125 34.73 -7.23 -30.59
CA LEU A 125 35.00 -7.96 -31.83
C LEU A 125 35.09 -7.03 -33.05
N LEU A 126 34.20 -6.03 -33.15
CA LEU A 126 34.24 -5.05 -34.22
C LEU A 126 35.51 -4.18 -34.15
N ILE A 127 35.87 -3.71 -32.95
CA ILE A 127 37.09 -2.92 -32.73
C ILE A 127 38.33 -3.75 -33.10
N GLU A 128 38.37 -5.03 -32.74
CA GLU A 128 39.46 -5.94 -33.11
C GLU A 128 39.57 -6.14 -34.63
N ALA A 129 38.44 -6.24 -35.34
CA ALA A 129 38.41 -6.35 -36.79
C ALA A 129 38.90 -5.05 -37.47
N GLU A 130 38.47 -3.88 -36.99
CA GLU A 130 38.91 -2.57 -37.49
C GLU A 130 40.40 -2.32 -37.23
N HIS A 131 40.89 -2.73 -36.05
CA HIS A 131 42.31 -2.64 -35.71
C HIS A 131 43.17 -3.56 -36.59
N ALA A 132 42.72 -4.79 -36.86
CA ALA A 132 43.39 -5.73 -37.76
C ALA A 132 43.44 -5.22 -39.21
N ALA A 133 42.42 -4.45 -39.63
CA ALA A 133 42.38 -3.77 -40.93
C ALA A 133 43.24 -2.48 -40.98
N GLY A 134 43.87 -2.08 -39.87
CA GLY A 134 44.66 -0.85 -39.78
C GLY A 134 43.83 0.43 -39.86
N ARG A 135 42.53 0.35 -39.59
CA ARG A 135 41.60 1.49 -39.60
C ARG A 135 41.45 2.07 -38.18
N ASP A 136 41.20 3.37 -38.11
CA ASP A 136 40.94 4.06 -36.85
C ASP A 136 39.60 3.59 -36.27
N ALA A 137 39.63 3.12 -35.03
CA ALA A 137 38.47 2.67 -34.28
C ALA A 137 38.21 3.55 -33.03
N GLY A 138 38.73 4.78 -33.00
CA GLY A 138 38.64 5.66 -31.83
C GLY A 138 37.21 5.90 -31.32
N GLU A 139 36.25 6.14 -32.23
CA GLU A 139 34.83 6.31 -31.87
C GLU A 139 34.22 5.03 -31.27
N LEU A 140 34.56 3.86 -31.83
CA LEU A 140 34.09 2.57 -31.32
C LEU A 140 34.68 2.26 -29.95
N ILE A 141 35.96 2.60 -29.72
CA ILE A 141 36.63 2.46 -28.42
C ILE A 141 35.98 3.36 -27.37
N ALA A 142 35.70 4.62 -27.72
CA ALA A 142 35.00 5.53 -26.82
C ALA A 142 33.60 5.00 -26.46
N ALA A 143 32.85 4.50 -27.45
CA ALA A 143 31.55 3.88 -27.21
C ALA A 143 31.64 2.63 -26.31
N ALA A 144 32.64 1.77 -26.51
CA ALA A 144 32.88 0.60 -25.68
C ALA A 144 33.28 0.96 -24.23
N GLN A 145 34.04 2.04 -24.03
CA GLN A 145 34.37 2.55 -22.70
C GLN A 145 33.12 3.08 -21.96
N VAL A 146 32.25 3.79 -22.66
CA VAL A 146 30.94 4.22 -22.10
C VAL A 146 30.11 3.00 -21.70
N GLN A 147 30.04 1.98 -22.57
CA GLN A 147 29.31 0.74 -22.30
C GLN A 147 29.88 -0.04 -21.10
N LEU A 148 31.21 -0.05 -20.93
CA LEU A 148 31.87 -0.62 -19.74
C LEU A 148 31.52 0.16 -18.47
N GLY A 149 31.39 1.48 -18.54
CA GLY A 149 30.89 2.32 -17.45
C GLY A 149 29.47 1.95 -17.03
N VAL A 150 28.58 1.72 -18.01
CA VAL A 150 27.20 1.26 -17.77
C VAL A 150 27.18 -0.10 -17.07
N LEU A 151 28.06 -1.04 -17.48
CA LEU A 151 28.18 -2.34 -16.81
C LEU A 151 28.64 -2.25 -15.36
N HIS A 152 29.64 -1.40 -15.07
CA HIS A 152 30.07 -1.15 -13.69
C HIS A 152 28.95 -0.54 -12.85
N GLN A 153 28.22 0.45 -13.40
CA GLN A 153 27.08 1.06 -12.71
C GLN A 153 26.01 0.01 -12.40
N LYS A 154 25.62 -0.79 -13.40
CA LYS A 154 24.63 -1.87 -13.23
C LYS A 154 25.04 -2.89 -12.17
N LEU A 155 26.31 -3.28 -12.13
CA LEU A 155 26.82 -4.18 -11.10
C LEU A 155 26.76 -3.52 -9.71
N SER A 156 27.19 -2.27 -9.59
CA SER A 156 27.11 -1.49 -8.34
C SER A 156 25.67 -1.38 -7.83
N ASP A 157 24.72 -1.06 -8.72
CA ASP A 157 23.31 -0.95 -8.37
C ASP A 157 22.79 -2.29 -7.86
N GLN A 158 23.13 -3.40 -8.52
CA GLN A 158 22.68 -4.72 -8.09
C GLN A 158 23.37 -5.23 -6.81
N LEU A 159 24.63 -4.88 -6.57
CA LEU A 159 25.30 -5.15 -5.30
C LEU A 159 24.70 -4.32 -4.15
N SER A 160 24.21 -3.11 -4.44
CA SER A 160 23.48 -2.31 -3.45
C SER A 160 22.14 -2.94 -3.07
N VAL A 161 21.44 -3.54 -4.04
CA VAL A 161 20.20 -4.30 -3.80
C VAL A 161 20.51 -5.54 -2.96
N GLN A 162 21.51 -6.34 -3.35
CA GLN A 162 21.92 -7.53 -2.61
C GLN A 162 22.34 -7.19 -1.16
N ALA A 163 23.02 -6.06 -0.93
CA ALA A 163 23.37 -5.62 0.42
C ALA A 163 22.14 -5.30 1.27
N ARG A 164 21.12 -4.66 0.70
CA ARG A 164 19.85 -4.40 1.39
C ARG A 164 19.11 -5.70 1.71
N GLU A 165 19.06 -6.63 0.76
CA GLU A 165 18.44 -7.94 0.94
C GLU A 165 19.14 -8.75 2.03
N LEU A 166 20.47 -8.71 2.07
CA LEU A 166 21.27 -9.34 3.12
C LEU A 166 20.88 -8.83 4.52
N THR A 167 20.75 -7.50 4.69
CA THR A 167 20.29 -6.91 5.96
C THR A 167 18.90 -7.40 6.36
N VAL A 168 17.97 -7.49 5.40
CA VAL A 168 16.60 -7.99 5.66
C VAL A 168 16.62 -9.46 6.07
N LEU A 169 17.45 -10.28 5.42
CA LEU A 169 17.58 -11.70 5.73
C LEU A 169 18.29 -11.94 7.08
N GLU A 170 19.26 -11.10 7.45
CA GLU A 170 19.91 -11.12 8.77
C GLU A 170 18.92 -10.76 9.89
N ALA A 171 18.07 -9.75 9.66
CA ALA A 171 16.98 -9.42 10.58
C ALA A 171 15.99 -10.60 10.72
N ALA A 172 15.61 -11.23 9.61
CA ALA A 172 14.73 -12.41 9.61
C ALA A 172 15.32 -13.60 10.36
N LEU A 173 16.64 -13.83 10.24
CA LEU A 173 17.34 -14.86 11.00
C LEU A 173 17.32 -14.56 12.50
N SER A 174 17.55 -13.30 12.87
CA SER A 174 17.54 -12.87 14.27
C SER A 174 16.15 -13.04 14.90
N GLU A 175 15.10 -12.68 14.16
CA GLU A 175 13.70 -12.80 14.59
C GLU A 175 13.22 -14.25 14.73
N SER A 176 13.78 -15.16 13.92
CA SER A 176 13.44 -16.58 13.92
C SER A 176 14.35 -17.41 14.82
N SER A 177 15.39 -16.82 15.43
CA SER A 177 16.39 -17.53 16.25
C SER A 177 15.83 -18.32 17.44
N SER A 178 14.63 -17.98 17.91
CA SER A 178 13.90 -18.72 18.94
C SER A 178 13.46 -20.12 18.50
N LEU A 179 13.27 -20.33 17.19
CA LEU A 179 12.98 -21.65 16.64
C LEU A 179 14.27 -22.49 16.69
N LYS A 180 14.28 -23.59 17.45
CA LYS A 180 15.45 -24.49 17.51
C LYS A 180 15.49 -25.47 16.33
N THR A 181 15.43 -24.97 15.09
CA THR A 181 15.32 -25.81 13.88
C THR A 181 16.61 -25.86 13.05
N PRO A 182 16.89 -26.98 12.34
CA PRO A 182 18.05 -27.09 11.45
C PRO A 182 17.98 -26.12 10.25
N LYS A 183 16.79 -25.62 9.92
CA LYS A 183 16.57 -24.60 8.88
C LYS A 183 17.28 -23.27 9.20
N ILE A 184 17.37 -22.88 10.48
CA ILE A 184 18.07 -21.65 10.88
C ILE A 184 19.57 -21.75 10.64
N ARG A 185 20.17 -22.90 10.91
CA ARG A 185 21.58 -23.14 10.57
C ARG A 185 21.81 -23.07 9.06
N ARG A 186 20.88 -23.60 8.27
CA ARG A 186 20.95 -23.52 6.80
C ARG A 186 20.81 -22.07 6.31
N LEU A 187 19.92 -21.29 6.88
CA LEU A 187 19.77 -19.86 6.56
C LEU A 187 21.05 -19.10 6.92
N GLY A 188 21.62 -19.34 8.10
CA GLY A 188 22.91 -18.77 8.51
C GLY A 188 24.04 -19.09 7.53
N GLY A 189 24.16 -20.35 7.10
CA GLY A 189 25.16 -20.73 6.09
C GLY A 189 24.95 -20.08 4.71
N LEU A 190 23.69 -19.91 4.28
CA LEU A 190 23.39 -19.16 3.06
C LEU A 190 23.77 -17.67 3.19
N LEU A 191 23.52 -17.06 4.34
CA LEU A 191 23.89 -15.66 4.58
C LEU A 191 25.42 -15.46 4.58
N GLU A 192 26.19 -16.41 5.12
CA GLU A 192 27.65 -16.37 5.03
C GLU A 192 28.13 -16.46 3.57
N LEU A 193 27.51 -17.30 2.74
CA LEU A 193 27.83 -17.38 1.31
C LEU A 193 27.49 -16.08 0.57
N ILE A 194 26.33 -15.48 0.85
CA ILE A 194 25.91 -14.19 0.24
C ILE A 194 26.86 -13.07 0.70
N ARG A 195 27.24 -13.05 1.97
CA ARG A 195 28.21 -12.08 2.50
C ARG A 195 29.58 -12.23 1.83
N GLY A 196 30.08 -13.45 1.69
CA GLY A 196 31.31 -13.73 0.97
C GLY A 196 31.26 -13.27 -0.50
N ALA A 197 30.12 -13.48 -1.18
CA ALA A 197 29.91 -12.97 -2.54
C ALA A 197 29.89 -11.44 -2.59
N GLN A 198 29.25 -10.78 -1.62
CA GLN A 198 29.21 -9.33 -1.49
C GLN A 198 30.62 -8.73 -1.29
N GLU A 199 31.43 -9.34 -0.42
CA GLU A 199 32.82 -8.94 -0.19
C GLU A 199 33.67 -9.12 -1.46
N ALA A 200 33.43 -10.19 -2.22
CA ALA A 200 34.06 -10.43 -3.51
C ALA A 200 33.52 -9.54 -4.66
N GLN A 201 32.59 -8.62 -4.39
CA GLN A 201 31.90 -7.77 -5.39
C GLN A 201 31.21 -8.60 -6.48
N GLN A 202 30.63 -9.74 -6.09
CA GLN A 202 29.93 -10.67 -6.95
C GLN A 202 28.47 -10.84 -6.53
N ARG A 203 27.60 -11.06 -7.52
CA ARG A 203 26.19 -11.37 -7.25
C ARG A 203 25.99 -12.85 -6.97
N ALA A 204 25.15 -13.15 -5.98
CA ALA A 204 24.73 -14.50 -5.60
C ALA A 204 23.19 -14.63 -5.64
N PRO A 205 22.56 -14.46 -6.82
CA PRO A 205 21.10 -14.36 -6.92
C PRO A 205 20.38 -15.65 -6.50
N ALA A 206 20.96 -16.82 -6.79
CA ALA A 206 20.37 -18.10 -6.43
C ALA A 206 20.43 -18.37 -4.92
N GLU A 207 21.47 -17.89 -4.24
CA GLU A 207 21.64 -17.99 -2.80
C GLU A 207 20.65 -17.05 -2.09
N VAL A 208 20.51 -15.82 -2.59
CA VAL A 208 19.53 -14.83 -2.10
C VAL A 208 18.11 -15.37 -2.21
N GLU A 209 17.72 -15.90 -3.38
CA GLU A 209 16.38 -16.47 -3.58
C GLU A 209 16.11 -17.66 -2.64
N ARG A 210 17.09 -18.56 -2.50
CA ARG A 210 17.01 -19.69 -1.55
C ARG A 210 16.88 -19.21 -0.10
N ALA A 211 17.61 -18.16 0.28
CA ALA A 211 17.55 -17.57 1.61
C ALA A 211 16.19 -16.92 1.88
N HIS A 212 15.62 -16.19 0.90
CA HIS A 212 14.27 -15.62 1.00
C HIS A 212 13.20 -16.70 1.19
N LYS A 213 13.26 -17.77 0.39
CA LYS A 213 12.33 -18.90 0.52
C LYS A 213 12.41 -19.54 1.89
N LEU A 214 13.63 -19.79 2.38
CA LEU A 214 13.84 -20.39 3.70
C LEU A 214 13.40 -19.47 4.84
N ALA A 215 13.62 -18.16 4.72
CA ALA A 215 13.14 -17.18 5.68
C ALA A 215 11.59 -17.10 5.70
N ALA A 216 10.94 -17.20 4.54
CA ALA A 216 9.48 -17.28 4.45
C ALA A 216 8.95 -18.56 5.13
N ASP A 217 9.58 -19.71 4.88
CA ASP A 217 9.22 -20.98 5.53
C ASP A 217 9.36 -20.90 7.06
N LEU A 218 10.42 -20.28 7.56
CA LEU A 218 10.64 -20.09 9.01
C LEU A 218 9.59 -19.16 9.64
N ARG A 219 9.21 -18.07 8.95
CA ARG A 219 8.13 -17.18 9.42
C ARG A 219 6.79 -17.90 9.48
N ALA A 220 6.48 -18.71 8.46
CA ALA A 220 5.27 -19.51 8.44
C ALA A 220 5.25 -20.54 9.59
N GLU A 221 6.39 -21.17 9.86
CA GLU A 221 6.55 -22.11 10.97
C GLU A 221 6.37 -21.42 12.34
N LYS A 222 6.98 -20.24 12.55
CA LYS A 222 6.79 -19.41 13.75
C LYS A 222 5.32 -19.03 13.95
N SER A 223 4.68 -18.51 12.90
CA SER A 223 3.27 -18.08 12.94
C SER A 223 2.33 -19.24 13.28
N ARG A 224 2.60 -20.44 12.72
CA ARG A 224 1.84 -21.64 13.05
C ARG A 224 1.97 -22.00 14.53
N LEU A 225 3.19 -22.02 15.07
CA LEU A 225 3.43 -22.35 16.48
C LEU A 225 2.77 -21.33 17.42
N LEU A 226 2.86 -20.03 17.11
CA LEU A 226 2.16 -18.99 17.88
C LEU A 226 0.65 -19.23 17.89
N GLY A 227 0.07 -19.60 16.75
CA GLY A 227 -1.36 -19.94 16.67
C GLY A 227 -1.74 -21.24 17.39
N GLU A 228 -0.81 -22.19 17.57
CA GLU A 228 -1.01 -23.38 18.39
C GLU A 228 -0.98 -23.00 19.89
N GLU A 229 0.01 -22.21 20.33
CA GLU A 229 0.13 -21.73 21.72
C GLU A 229 -1.05 -20.83 22.13
N GLU A 230 -1.52 -19.95 21.25
CA GLU A 230 -2.70 -19.11 21.52
C GLU A 230 -3.95 -19.97 21.75
N ARG A 231 -4.15 -21.02 20.95
CA ARG A 231 -5.26 -21.96 21.14
C ARG A 231 -5.12 -22.73 22.45
N GLU A 232 -3.91 -23.17 22.78
CA GLU A 232 -3.66 -23.86 24.05
C GLU A 232 -3.94 -22.96 25.25
N LEU A 233 -3.53 -21.69 25.23
CA LEU A 233 -3.87 -20.73 26.28
C LEU A 233 -5.38 -20.54 26.44
N ARG A 234 -6.14 -20.46 25.34
CA ARG A 234 -7.61 -20.42 25.40
C ARG A 234 -8.20 -21.70 26.00
N VAL A 235 -7.65 -22.87 25.65
CA VAL A 235 -8.06 -24.14 26.24
C VAL A 235 -7.77 -24.18 27.73
N LEU A 236 -6.60 -23.68 28.17
CA LEU A 236 -6.26 -23.59 29.59
C LEU A 236 -7.19 -22.62 30.34
N ALA A 237 -7.52 -21.47 29.74
CA ALA A 237 -8.44 -20.51 30.35
C ALA A 237 -9.82 -21.13 30.60
N GLU A 238 -10.33 -21.93 29.66
CA GLU A 238 -11.60 -22.63 29.82
C GLU A 238 -11.50 -23.85 30.75
N GLU A 239 -10.44 -24.67 30.64
CA GLU A 239 -10.21 -25.86 31.50
C GLU A 239 -10.10 -25.47 32.98
N PHE A 240 -9.43 -24.35 33.28
CA PHE A 240 -9.15 -23.89 34.64
C PHE A 240 -9.98 -22.70 35.07
N LYS A 241 -11.06 -22.36 34.36
CA LYS A 241 -11.89 -21.17 34.65
C LYS A 241 -12.24 -21.03 36.13
N THR A 242 -12.75 -22.11 36.74
CA THR A 242 -13.12 -22.11 38.16
C THR A 242 -11.94 -21.85 39.08
N LEU A 243 -10.74 -22.36 38.78
CA LEU A 243 -9.53 -22.06 39.55
C LEU A 243 -9.15 -20.58 39.42
N LEU A 244 -9.22 -20.04 38.21
CA LEU A 244 -8.84 -18.65 37.93
C LEU A 244 -9.78 -17.64 38.60
N ASP A 245 -11.05 -18.01 38.81
CA ASP A 245 -12.00 -17.21 39.60
C ASP A 245 -11.61 -17.15 41.09
N HIS A 246 -10.97 -18.19 41.63
CA HIS A 246 -10.48 -18.24 43.01
C HIS A 246 -9.11 -17.58 43.18
N GLU A 247 -8.23 -17.70 42.18
CA GLU A 247 -6.83 -17.28 42.23
C GLU A 247 -6.51 -16.20 41.16
N PRO A 248 -6.80 -14.92 41.43
CA PRO A 248 -6.65 -13.86 40.43
C PRO A 248 -5.22 -13.66 39.96
N ALA A 249 -4.22 -13.96 40.79
CA ALA A 249 -2.81 -13.89 40.41
C ALA A 249 -2.44 -14.88 39.29
N LEU A 250 -3.08 -16.05 39.24
CA LEU A 250 -2.90 -17.01 38.14
C LEU A 250 -3.61 -16.54 36.87
N ALA A 251 -4.76 -15.87 37.01
CA ALA A 251 -5.47 -15.25 35.89
C ALA A 251 -4.65 -14.14 35.23
N GLU A 252 -4.05 -13.25 36.03
CA GLU A 252 -3.16 -12.20 35.53
C GLU A 252 -1.95 -12.78 34.79
N ARG A 253 -1.36 -13.86 35.29
CA ARG A 253 -0.25 -14.55 34.62
C ARG A 253 -0.65 -15.19 33.30
N LEU A 254 -1.85 -15.77 33.21
CA LEU A 254 -2.38 -16.31 31.96
C LEU A 254 -2.56 -15.18 30.92
N VAL A 255 -3.07 -14.03 31.33
CA VAL A 255 -3.17 -12.84 30.46
C VAL A 255 -1.79 -12.37 30.02
N ALA A 256 -0.80 -12.31 30.93
CA ALA A 256 0.57 -11.93 30.59
C ALA A 256 1.20 -12.89 29.58
N GLN A 257 0.95 -14.20 29.68
CA GLN A 257 1.39 -15.17 28.68
C GLN A 257 0.70 -14.95 27.32
N GLY A 258 -0.59 -14.61 27.31
CA GLY A 258 -1.30 -14.23 26.09
C GLY A 258 -0.66 -13.01 25.40
N GLN A 259 -0.32 -11.98 26.18
CA GLN A 259 0.35 -10.78 25.65
C GLN A 259 1.73 -11.08 25.04
N LEU A 260 2.49 -12.04 25.59
CA LEU A 260 3.76 -12.47 25.00
C LEU A 260 3.56 -13.12 23.62
N VAL A 261 2.53 -13.95 23.48
CA VAL A 261 2.18 -14.59 22.20
C VAL A 261 1.71 -13.56 21.18
N GLU A 262 0.90 -12.58 21.59
CA GLU A 262 0.49 -11.44 20.76
C GLU A 262 1.70 -10.60 20.31
N ALA A 263 2.70 -10.43 21.19
CA ALA A 263 3.99 -9.81 20.87
C ALA A 263 4.94 -10.72 20.05
N GLN A 264 4.43 -11.80 19.45
CA GLN A 264 5.16 -12.76 18.61
C GLN A 264 6.30 -13.50 19.31
N THR A 265 6.19 -13.69 20.63
CA THR A 265 7.14 -14.44 21.45
C THR A 265 6.60 -15.84 21.72
N LEU A 266 7.37 -16.86 21.35
CA LEU A 266 7.02 -18.25 21.62
C LEU A 266 7.26 -18.59 23.10
N LEU A 267 6.30 -19.25 23.72
CA LEU A 267 6.38 -19.68 25.12
C LEU A 267 7.18 -20.98 25.27
N GLY A 268 7.09 -21.90 24.31
CA GLY A 268 7.84 -23.15 24.29
C GLY A 268 7.64 -23.97 25.57
N GLU A 269 8.71 -24.15 26.36
CA GLU A 269 8.67 -24.92 27.63
C GLU A 269 7.91 -24.20 28.77
N ALA A 270 7.70 -22.88 28.67
CA ALA A 270 6.99 -22.13 29.70
C ALA A 270 5.48 -22.50 29.76
N LEU A 271 4.89 -22.84 28.60
CA LEU A 271 3.48 -23.21 28.50
C LEU A 271 3.15 -24.54 29.20
N PRO A 272 3.85 -25.67 28.94
CA PRO A 272 3.60 -26.92 29.66
C PRO A 272 3.95 -26.81 31.15
N ALA A 273 4.97 -26.02 31.51
CA ALA A 273 5.29 -25.74 32.92
C ALA A 273 4.14 -25.00 33.62
N PHE A 274 3.56 -23.98 32.97
CA PHE A 274 2.41 -23.26 33.50
C PHE A 274 1.17 -24.13 33.61
N ARG A 275 0.92 -25.02 32.64
CA ARG A 275 -0.15 -26.03 32.74
C ARG A 275 0.02 -26.94 33.95
N ALA A 276 1.25 -27.39 34.23
CA ALA A 276 1.53 -28.22 35.40
C ALA A 276 1.30 -27.44 36.71
N GLU A 277 1.66 -26.15 36.73
CA GLU A 277 1.39 -25.26 37.85
C GLU A 277 -0.11 -25.07 38.10
N LEU A 278 -0.91 -24.83 37.04
CA LEU A 278 -2.38 -24.72 37.15
C LEU A 278 -3.01 -26.00 37.71
N ARG A 279 -2.54 -27.18 37.28
CA ARG A 279 -3.00 -28.45 37.84
C ARG A 279 -2.66 -28.60 39.32
N GLY A 280 -1.41 -28.29 39.69
CA GLY A 280 -0.98 -28.33 41.09
C GLY A 280 -1.77 -27.37 41.97
N ALA A 281 -2.06 -26.16 41.48
CA ALA A 281 -2.88 -25.18 42.18
C ALA A 281 -4.34 -25.64 42.32
N GLN A 282 -4.92 -26.25 41.28
CA GLN A 282 -6.25 -26.84 41.33
C GLN A 282 -6.35 -27.96 42.36
N ASP A 283 -5.40 -28.89 42.36
CA ASP A 283 -5.37 -29.99 43.32
C ASP A 283 -5.19 -29.46 44.75
N GLY A 284 -4.28 -28.51 44.96
CA GLY A 284 -4.04 -27.88 46.25
C GLY A 284 -5.26 -27.12 46.79
N LEU A 285 -5.94 -26.35 45.93
CA LEU A 285 -7.17 -25.64 46.32
C LEU A 285 -8.31 -26.62 46.65
N ARG A 286 -8.45 -27.69 45.87
CA ARG A 286 -9.44 -28.73 46.16
C ARG A 286 -9.19 -29.37 47.52
N ASP A 287 -7.95 -29.75 47.81
CA ASP A 287 -7.60 -30.39 49.08
C ASP A 287 -7.82 -29.42 50.27
N ALA A 288 -7.51 -28.13 50.08
CA ALA A 288 -7.78 -27.09 51.07
C ALA A 288 -9.29 -26.92 51.34
N LEU A 289 -10.12 -26.85 50.29
CA LEU A 289 -11.58 -26.73 50.41
C LEU A 289 -12.21 -28.00 51.01
N GLN A 290 -11.69 -29.18 50.68
CA GLN A 290 -12.14 -30.44 51.31
C GLN A 290 -11.85 -30.45 52.81
N ALA A 291 -10.65 -30.01 53.21
CA ALA A 291 -10.30 -29.91 54.63
C ALA A 291 -11.16 -28.86 55.35
N GLU A 292 -11.38 -27.69 54.74
CA GLU A 292 -12.24 -26.64 55.28
C GLU A 292 -13.68 -27.13 55.46
N PHE A 293 -14.32 -27.65 54.40
CA PHE A 293 -15.70 -28.11 54.46
C PHE A 293 -15.90 -29.33 55.35
N GLY A 294 -14.89 -30.20 55.47
CA GLY A 294 -14.89 -31.29 56.43
C GLY A 294 -14.97 -30.78 57.88
N ALA A 295 -14.14 -29.79 58.22
CA ALA A 295 -14.17 -29.16 59.54
C ALA A 295 -15.51 -28.44 59.80
N LEU A 296 -16.02 -27.69 58.82
CA LEU A 296 -17.33 -27.03 58.93
C LEU A 296 -18.48 -28.03 59.08
N LEU A 297 -18.38 -29.23 58.48
CA LEU A 297 -19.41 -30.27 58.59
C LEU A 297 -19.46 -30.85 60.00
N ASP A 298 -18.30 -31.03 60.65
CA ASP A 298 -18.21 -31.49 62.04
C ASP A 298 -18.79 -30.46 63.02
N GLU A 299 -18.62 -29.17 62.73
CA GLU A 299 -19.13 -28.05 63.54
C GLU A 299 -20.59 -27.67 63.24
N ALA A 300 -21.13 -28.08 62.07
CA ALA A 300 -22.44 -27.65 61.58
C ALA A 300 -23.61 -28.04 62.51
N GLN A 301 -24.33 -27.02 62.97
CA GLN A 301 -25.60 -27.14 63.70
C GLN A 301 -26.78 -26.84 62.77
N GLY A 302 -27.43 -27.88 62.25
CA GLY A 302 -28.63 -27.75 61.42
C GLY A 302 -28.63 -28.73 60.23
N PRO A 303 -29.80 -29.27 59.84
CA PRO A 303 -29.90 -30.27 58.76
C PRO A 303 -29.59 -29.68 57.38
N GLU A 304 -29.91 -28.40 57.14
CA GLU A 304 -29.70 -27.73 55.84
C GLU A 304 -28.21 -27.49 55.56
N LEU A 305 -27.47 -26.91 56.50
CA LEU A 305 -26.02 -26.67 56.37
C LEU A 305 -25.24 -27.98 56.17
N ARG A 306 -25.61 -29.04 56.91
CA ARG A 306 -25.02 -30.37 56.73
C ARG A 306 -25.28 -30.95 55.34
N GLN A 307 -26.49 -30.76 54.80
CA GLN A 307 -26.82 -31.25 53.47
C GLN A 307 -26.03 -30.53 52.39
N VAL A 308 -25.91 -29.19 52.47
CA VAL A 308 -25.13 -28.38 51.52
C VAL A 308 -23.64 -28.75 51.59
N LEU A 309 -23.06 -28.85 52.79
CA LEU A 309 -21.66 -29.26 52.97
C LEU A 309 -21.39 -30.67 52.45
N THR A 310 -22.30 -31.62 52.67
CA THR A 310 -22.17 -32.99 52.15
C THR A 310 -22.19 -33.02 50.62
N LEU A 311 -23.05 -32.22 49.99
CA LEU A 311 -23.09 -32.11 48.53
C LEU A 311 -21.84 -31.42 47.98
N ALA A 312 -21.37 -30.35 48.63
CA ALA A 312 -20.16 -29.63 48.23
C ALA A 312 -18.92 -30.52 48.32
N LEU A 313 -18.75 -31.28 49.42
CA LEU A 313 -17.68 -32.26 49.58
C LEU A 313 -17.72 -33.34 48.48
N LYS A 314 -18.91 -33.84 48.14
CA LYS A 314 -19.07 -34.82 47.06
C LYS A 314 -18.73 -34.26 45.69
N VAL A 315 -19.06 -32.99 45.43
CA VAL A 315 -18.64 -32.30 44.20
C VAL A 315 -17.12 -32.16 44.17
N LEU A 316 -16.52 -31.75 45.29
CA LEU A 316 -15.06 -31.62 45.45
C LEU A 316 -14.30 -32.93 45.28
N GLU A 317 -14.92 -34.11 45.38
CA GLU A 317 -14.26 -35.39 45.03
C GLU A 317 -13.91 -35.46 43.52
N THR A 318 -14.63 -34.71 42.68
CA THR A 318 -14.53 -34.82 41.22
C THR A 318 -14.13 -33.52 40.53
N THR A 319 -14.56 -32.37 41.04
CA THR A 319 -14.37 -31.05 40.41
C THR A 319 -14.28 -29.94 41.45
N LEU A 320 -13.61 -28.83 41.11
CA LEU A 320 -13.65 -27.62 41.95
C LEU A 320 -15.06 -27.03 42.00
N THR A 321 -15.46 -26.56 43.18
CA THR A 321 -16.71 -25.84 43.38
C THR A 321 -16.54 -24.36 42.99
N PRO A 322 -17.54 -23.72 42.34
CA PRO A 322 -17.50 -22.29 42.02
C PRO A 322 -17.27 -21.41 43.25
N ALA A 323 -16.57 -20.29 43.09
CA ALA A 323 -16.26 -19.38 44.18
C ALA A 323 -17.50 -18.85 44.92
N ALA A 324 -18.57 -18.55 44.18
CA ALA A 324 -19.85 -18.13 44.76
C ALA A 324 -20.48 -19.19 45.67
N ASP A 325 -20.38 -20.48 45.31
CA ASP A 325 -20.92 -21.57 46.11
C ASP A 325 -20.07 -21.82 47.37
N VAL A 326 -18.75 -21.64 47.28
CA VAL A 326 -17.85 -21.68 48.44
C VAL A 326 -18.19 -20.55 49.42
N GLN A 327 -18.38 -19.34 48.91
CA GLN A 327 -18.75 -18.20 49.75
C GLN A 327 -20.13 -18.41 50.40
N ARG A 328 -21.12 -18.90 49.66
CA ARG A 328 -22.44 -19.26 50.20
C ARG A 328 -22.35 -20.24 51.37
N VAL A 329 -21.48 -21.26 51.29
CA VAL A 329 -21.27 -22.22 52.39
C VAL A 329 -20.69 -21.53 53.62
N ARG A 330 -19.71 -20.63 53.43
CA ARG A 330 -19.11 -19.84 54.51
C ARG A 330 -20.13 -18.90 55.16
N ASP A 331 -20.96 -18.24 54.36
CA ASP A 331 -22.00 -17.31 54.84
C ASP A 331 -23.09 -18.04 55.62
N LEU A 332 -23.51 -19.23 55.15
CA LEU A 332 -24.46 -20.10 55.86
C LEU A 332 -23.90 -20.59 57.20
N HIS A 333 -22.60 -20.90 57.26
CA HIS A 333 -21.93 -21.28 58.51
C HIS A 333 -21.79 -20.09 59.47
N ALA A 334 -21.51 -18.88 58.96
CA ALA A 334 -21.39 -17.67 59.77
C ALA A 334 -22.70 -17.23 60.44
N GLY A 335 -23.84 -17.86 60.11
CA GLY A 335 -25.11 -17.72 60.83
C GLY A 335 -25.82 -16.38 60.64
N GLY A 336 -25.46 -15.60 59.62
CA GLY A 336 -25.84 -14.20 59.52
C GLY A 336 -27.29 -13.91 59.12
N VAL A 337 -27.87 -14.67 58.18
CA VAL A 337 -29.11 -14.30 57.51
C VAL A 337 -29.91 -15.55 57.19
N GLY A 338 -31.24 -15.48 57.28
CA GLY A 338 -32.10 -16.61 56.92
C GLY A 338 -31.82 -17.11 55.51
N SER A 339 -31.63 -18.42 55.35
CA SER A 339 -31.35 -19.12 54.07
C SER A 339 -32.23 -18.64 52.91
N ALA A 340 -33.49 -18.30 53.19
CA ALA A 340 -34.44 -17.75 52.21
C ALA A 340 -34.10 -16.32 51.77
N GLU A 341 -33.79 -15.41 52.71
CA GLU A 341 -33.48 -14.01 52.40
C GLU A 341 -32.14 -13.88 51.67
N LEU A 342 -31.16 -14.71 52.03
CA LEU A 342 -29.86 -14.75 51.36
C LEU A 342 -29.94 -15.41 49.97
N ALA A 343 -30.80 -16.43 49.80
CA ALA A 343 -31.11 -16.99 48.50
C ALA A 343 -31.83 -15.99 47.59
N ASP A 344 -32.76 -15.20 48.14
CA ASP A 344 -33.47 -14.14 47.41
C ASP A 344 -32.54 -12.99 47.02
N PHE A 345 -31.57 -12.63 47.88
CA PHE A 345 -30.53 -11.66 47.54
C PHE A 345 -29.61 -12.15 46.41
N HIS A 346 -29.10 -13.38 46.47
CA HIS A 346 -28.29 -13.91 45.37
C HIS A 346 -29.08 -14.08 44.08
N ARG A 347 -30.39 -14.36 44.15
CA ARG A 347 -31.24 -14.37 42.97
C ARG A 347 -31.36 -12.96 42.38
N LEU A 348 -31.60 -11.96 43.22
CA LEU A 348 -31.62 -10.56 42.80
C LEU A 348 -30.29 -10.15 42.16
N GLU A 349 -29.16 -10.54 42.76
CA GLU A 349 -27.81 -10.25 42.28
C GLU A 349 -27.52 -10.92 40.93
N ALA A 350 -27.87 -12.20 40.78
CA ALA A 350 -27.70 -12.94 39.53
C ALA A 350 -28.57 -12.38 38.40
N GLU A 351 -29.79 -11.92 38.70
CA GLU A 351 -30.67 -11.28 37.72
C GLU A 351 -30.24 -9.85 37.39
N ALA A 352 -29.70 -9.12 38.37
CA ALA A 352 -29.20 -7.76 38.24
C ALA A 352 -27.84 -7.67 37.52
N GLU A 353 -27.04 -8.75 37.50
CA GLU A 353 -25.72 -8.79 36.84
C GLU A 353 -25.80 -8.31 35.38
N ARG A 354 -26.88 -8.64 34.68
CA ARG A 354 -27.11 -8.23 33.28
C ARG A 354 -27.38 -6.73 33.12
N TYR A 355 -27.73 -6.04 34.19
CA TYR A 355 -28.16 -4.64 34.21
C TYR A 355 -27.20 -3.74 34.98
N ARG A 356 -26.12 -4.28 35.56
CA ARG A 356 -25.10 -3.51 36.31
C ARG A 356 -24.47 -2.41 35.46
N ASP A 357 -24.18 -2.71 34.19
CA ASP A 357 -23.57 -1.78 33.24
C ASP A 357 -24.59 -0.92 32.46
N LEU A 358 -25.83 -0.80 32.95
CA LEU A 358 -26.83 0.04 32.30
C LEU A 358 -26.42 1.52 32.46
N PRO A 359 -26.19 2.28 31.37
CA PRO A 359 -25.78 3.68 31.44
C PRO A 359 -26.99 4.61 31.70
N SER A 360 -27.76 4.30 32.74
CA SER A 360 -28.93 5.07 33.18
C SER A 360 -28.84 5.32 34.70
N PRO A 361 -29.50 6.37 35.23
CA PRO A 361 -29.55 6.60 36.67
C PRO A 361 -30.16 5.41 37.43
N LEU A 362 -31.05 4.64 36.79
CA LEU A 362 -31.62 3.41 37.38
C LEU A 362 -30.57 2.29 37.52
N GLY A 363 -29.63 2.17 36.58
CA GLY A 363 -28.50 1.24 36.70
C GLY A 363 -27.56 1.59 37.85
N GLN A 364 -27.33 2.89 38.05
CA GLN A 364 -26.53 3.41 39.18
C GLN A 364 -27.24 3.19 40.52
N GLU A 365 -28.55 3.46 40.59
CA GLU A 365 -29.37 3.21 41.78
C GLU A 365 -29.40 1.71 42.14
N LEU A 366 -29.55 0.82 41.15
CA LEU A 366 -29.52 -0.63 41.36
C LEU A 366 -28.14 -1.11 41.83
N THR A 367 -27.06 -0.58 41.25
CA THR A 367 -25.69 -0.93 41.65
C THR A 367 -25.40 -0.45 43.07
N ALA A 368 -25.75 0.79 43.39
CA ALA A 368 -25.60 1.37 44.73
C ALA A 368 -26.42 0.58 45.78
N PHE A 369 -27.62 0.13 45.44
CA PHE A 369 -28.44 -0.72 46.31
C PHE A 369 -27.75 -2.07 46.58
N LEU A 370 -27.22 -2.73 45.55
CA LEU A 370 -26.51 -4.01 45.69
C LEU A 370 -25.20 -3.87 46.49
N GLU A 371 -24.46 -2.79 46.29
CA GLU A 371 -23.26 -2.46 47.06
C GLU A 371 -23.60 -2.20 48.54
N THR A 372 -24.62 -1.38 48.80
CA THR A 372 -25.10 -1.12 50.17
C THR A 372 -25.57 -2.40 50.86
N ALA A 373 -26.23 -3.30 50.12
CA ALA A 373 -26.66 -4.60 50.63
C ALA A 373 -25.48 -5.54 50.93
N ARG A 374 -24.44 -5.56 50.07
CA ARG A 374 -23.19 -6.29 50.33
C ARG A 374 -22.46 -5.75 51.56
N GLU A 375 -22.28 -4.44 51.67
CA GLU A 375 -21.65 -3.82 52.85
C GLU A 375 -22.42 -4.13 54.13
N SER A 376 -23.76 -4.14 54.06
CA SER A 376 -24.63 -4.48 55.20
C SER A 376 -24.53 -5.96 55.61
N LEU A 377 -24.36 -6.87 54.64
CA LEU A 377 -24.07 -8.28 54.90
C LEU A 377 -22.72 -8.46 55.60
N GLU A 378 -21.67 -7.78 55.14
CA GLU A 378 -20.32 -7.86 55.70
C GLU A 378 -20.24 -7.30 57.13
N HIS A 379 -20.92 -6.18 57.42
CA HIS A 379 -20.75 -5.46 58.69
C HIS A 379 -21.81 -5.78 59.75
N SER A 380 -23.05 -6.02 59.32
CA SER A 380 -24.21 -6.08 60.23
C SER A 380 -24.98 -7.39 60.17
N LEU A 381 -24.63 -8.29 59.23
CA LEU A 381 -25.31 -9.56 58.99
C LEU A 381 -26.84 -9.37 58.84
N ARG A 382 -27.27 -8.23 58.30
CA ARG A 382 -28.68 -7.92 58.04
C ARG A 382 -28.82 -7.36 56.64
N LEU A 383 -29.73 -7.94 55.87
CA LEU A 383 -30.10 -7.44 54.56
C LEU A 383 -31.05 -6.25 54.69
N PRO A 384 -30.91 -5.20 53.85
CA PRO A 384 -31.96 -4.23 53.64
C PRO A 384 -33.20 -4.89 53.01
N GLU A 385 -34.36 -4.23 53.06
CA GLU A 385 -35.59 -4.77 52.46
C GLU A 385 -35.40 -5.01 50.95
N LEU A 386 -35.36 -6.29 50.55
CA LEU A 386 -35.13 -6.71 49.16
C LEU A 386 -36.24 -6.28 48.19
N THR A 387 -37.41 -5.92 48.71
CA THR A 387 -38.54 -5.38 47.93
C THR A 387 -38.14 -4.17 47.10
N GLU A 388 -37.31 -3.28 47.64
CA GLU A 388 -36.83 -2.11 46.91
C GLU A 388 -35.91 -2.51 45.75
N GLY A 389 -34.98 -3.44 45.99
CA GLY A 389 -34.10 -3.99 44.95
C GLY A 389 -34.86 -4.67 43.80
N TRP A 390 -35.90 -5.46 44.11
CA TRP A 390 -36.75 -6.07 43.08
C TRP A 390 -37.51 -5.03 42.25
N THR A 391 -38.02 -3.97 42.87
CA THR A 391 -38.68 -2.88 42.12
C THR A 391 -37.71 -2.10 41.22
N LEU A 392 -36.47 -1.89 41.66
CA LEU A 392 -35.41 -1.28 40.85
C LEU A 392 -35.05 -2.18 39.65
N LEU A 393 -34.94 -3.49 39.87
CA LEU A 393 -34.68 -4.46 38.82
C LEU A 393 -35.82 -4.50 37.79
N GLU A 394 -37.09 -4.55 38.22
CA GLU A 394 -38.24 -4.54 37.30
C GLU A 394 -38.26 -3.27 36.43
N ARG A 395 -37.94 -2.11 37.02
CA ARG A 395 -37.84 -0.83 36.30
C ARG A 395 -36.67 -0.82 35.31
N ALA A 396 -35.52 -1.35 35.70
CA ALA A 396 -34.36 -1.48 34.81
C ALA A 396 -34.63 -2.46 33.65
N GLN A 397 -35.33 -3.57 33.91
CA GLN A 397 -35.77 -4.52 32.88
C GLN A 397 -36.76 -3.86 31.89
N ALA A 398 -37.72 -3.09 32.40
CA ALA A 398 -38.67 -2.36 31.57
C ALA A 398 -37.96 -1.29 30.72
N GLU A 399 -36.99 -0.57 31.27
CA GLU A 399 -36.17 0.41 30.55
C GLU A 399 -35.33 -0.25 29.44
N ALA A 400 -34.65 -1.35 29.75
CA ALA A 400 -33.85 -2.10 28.78
C ALA A 400 -34.72 -2.64 27.63
N LYS A 401 -35.90 -3.18 27.94
CA LYS A 401 -36.87 -3.64 26.93
C LYS A 401 -37.39 -2.48 26.07
N GLY A 402 -37.69 -1.34 26.69
CA GLY A 402 -38.11 -0.14 25.98
C GLY A 402 -37.01 0.42 25.06
N SER A 403 -35.75 0.37 25.49
CA SER A 403 -34.60 0.81 24.69
C SER A 403 -34.33 -0.13 23.51
N ALA A 404 -34.39 -1.45 23.72
CA ALA A 404 -34.31 -2.44 22.65
C ALA A 404 -35.41 -2.26 21.58
N GLN A 405 -36.64 -1.97 22.00
CA GLN A 405 -37.74 -1.69 21.07
C GLN A 405 -37.49 -0.38 20.29
N ARG A 406 -37.11 0.70 20.98
CA ARG A 406 -36.77 1.98 20.35
C ARG A 406 -35.64 1.85 19.32
N PHE A 407 -34.60 1.07 19.64
CA PHE A 407 -33.51 0.77 18.70
C PHE A 407 -34.03 0.05 17.46
N THR A 408 -34.86 -0.98 17.64
CA THR A 408 -35.47 -1.75 16.55
C THR A 408 -36.32 -0.86 15.63
N ASP A 409 -37.14 0.01 16.21
CA ASP A 409 -38.00 0.94 15.47
C ASP A 409 -37.15 1.98 14.70
N ARG A 410 -36.09 2.50 15.32
CA ARG A 410 -35.18 3.46 14.68
C ARG A 410 -34.35 2.84 13.56
N VAL A 411 -33.87 1.61 13.70
CA VAL A 411 -33.19 0.88 12.61
C VAL A 411 -34.12 0.70 11.41
N ALA A 412 -35.39 0.33 11.65
CA ALA A 412 -36.39 0.21 10.58
C ALA A 412 -36.67 1.56 9.90
N ALA A 413 -36.78 2.65 10.68
CA ALA A 413 -36.93 4.00 10.16
C ALA A 413 -35.72 4.44 9.32
N ALA A 414 -34.49 4.17 9.79
CA ALA A 414 -33.25 4.48 9.10
C ALA A 414 -33.11 3.71 7.78
N GLN A 415 -33.49 2.42 7.75
CA GLN A 415 -33.54 1.63 6.51
C GLN A 415 -34.54 2.22 5.49
N SER A 416 -35.72 2.64 5.96
CA SER A 416 -36.72 3.28 5.10
C SER A 416 -36.21 4.62 4.54
N ALA A 417 -35.57 5.44 5.38
CA ALA A 417 -34.98 6.71 4.98
C ALA A 417 -33.78 6.58 4.03
N ALA A 418 -33.03 5.47 4.12
CA ALA A 418 -31.90 5.18 3.25
C ALA A 418 -32.29 4.56 1.90
N ALA A 419 -33.49 3.99 1.76
CA ALA A 419 -33.98 3.38 0.51
C ALA A 419 -33.86 4.29 -0.74
N PRO A 420 -34.27 5.58 -0.71
CA PRO A 420 -34.12 6.48 -1.87
C PRO A 420 -32.65 6.86 -2.16
N LEU A 421 -31.74 6.64 -1.22
CA LEU A 421 -30.30 6.94 -1.34
C LEU A 421 -29.52 5.73 -1.87
N ALA A 422 -30.14 4.55 -1.99
CA ALA A 422 -29.51 3.33 -2.47
C ALA A 422 -29.05 3.38 -3.94
N ALA A 423 -29.45 4.40 -4.69
CA ALA A 423 -28.94 4.65 -6.05
C ALA A 423 -27.62 5.46 -6.05
N LEU A 424 -27.25 6.09 -4.93
CA LEU A 424 -26.03 6.90 -4.83
C LEU A 424 -24.80 5.99 -4.65
N ASN A 425 -23.79 6.20 -5.49
CA ASN A 425 -22.50 5.49 -5.44
C ASN A 425 -21.39 6.30 -4.73
N SER A 426 -21.76 7.13 -3.75
CA SER A 426 -20.79 7.84 -2.89
C SER A 426 -20.19 6.92 -1.81
N GLU A 427 -19.01 7.28 -1.31
CA GLU A 427 -18.31 6.54 -0.25
C GLU A 427 -19.13 6.49 1.05
N GLU A 428 -19.80 7.59 1.38
CA GLU A 428 -20.73 7.70 2.51
C GLU A 428 -21.96 6.80 2.31
N ALA A 429 -22.49 6.69 1.08
CA ALA A 429 -23.62 5.80 0.79
C ALA A 429 -23.24 4.31 0.88
N LEU A 430 -22.01 3.93 0.54
CA LEU A 430 -21.50 2.57 0.73
C LEU A 430 -21.28 2.24 2.22
N THR A 431 -20.70 3.19 2.96
CA THR A 431 -20.49 3.09 4.41
C THR A 431 -21.83 2.95 5.14
N LEU A 432 -22.82 3.76 4.76
CA LEU A 432 -24.18 3.68 5.27
C LEU A 432 -24.82 2.31 5.01
N ARG A 433 -24.69 1.74 3.80
CA ARG A 433 -25.23 0.42 3.47
C ARG A 433 -24.60 -0.69 4.31
N TRP A 434 -23.28 -0.65 4.48
CA TRP A 434 -22.57 -1.64 5.30
C TRP A 434 -23.03 -1.56 6.76
N ARG A 435 -23.06 -0.34 7.35
CA ARG A 435 -23.52 -0.12 8.72
C ARG A 435 -24.97 -0.51 8.94
N LEU A 436 -25.88 -0.13 8.04
CA LEU A 436 -27.30 -0.53 8.16
C LEU A 436 -27.48 -2.05 8.03
N ARG A 437 -26.67 -2.73 7.21
CA ARG A 437 -26.69 -4.20 7.11
C ARG A 437 -26.20 -4.85 8.39
N GLU A 438 -25.15 -4.33 9.00
CA GLU A 438 -24.65 -4.80 10.29
C GLU A 438 -25.69 -4.59 11.41
N LEU A 439 -26.25 -3.39 11.52
CA LEU A 439 -27.31 -3.07 12.49
C LEU A 439 -28.56 -3.94 12.27
N SER A 440 -28.94 -4.20 11.02
CA SER A 440 -30.06 -5.09 10.67
C SER A 440 -29.81 -6.55 11.07
N ALA A 441 -28.56 -7.02 10.93
CA ALA A 441 -28.19 -8.39 11.27
C ALA A 441 -28.27 -8.61 12.79
N GLN A 442 -28.00 -7.56 13.57
CA GLN A 442 -28.08 -7.62 15.02
C GLN A 442 -29.49 -7.41 15.58
N GLN A 443 -30.41 -6.78 14.82
CA GLN A 443 -31.80 -6.47 15.20
C GLN A 443 -32.56 -7.66 15.82
N GLY A 444 -32.45 -8.86 15.23
CA GLY A 444 -33.12 -10.08 15.74
C GLY A 444 -32.60 -10.61 17.08
N SER A 445 -31.45 -10.10 17.54
CA SER A 445 -30.78 -10.54 18.77
C SER A 445 -30.76 -9.49 19.88
N VAL A 446 -31.21 -8.26 19.60
CA VAL A 446 -31.15 -7.08 20.49
C VAL A 446 -31.74 -7.36 21.89
N HIS A 447 -32.83 -8.12 21.99
CA HIS A 447 -33.44 -8.47 23.27
C HIS A 447 -32.62 -9.44 24.14
N ARG A 448 -31.56 -10.05 23.59
CA ARG A 448 -30.65 -10.99 24.27
C ARG A 448 -29.27 -10.39 24.51
N VAL A 449 -29.03 -9.17 24.01
CA VAL A 449 -27.74 -8.49 24.07
C VAL A 449 -27.65 -7.70 25.38
N SER A 450 -26.44 -7.57 25.93
CA SER A 450 -26.21 -6.78 27.14
C SER A 450 -26.54 -5.30 26.92
N PRO A 451 -27.04 -4.57 27.93
CA PRO A 451 -27.39 -3.16 27.82
C PRO A 451 -26.22 -2.26 27.40
N LYS A 452 -24.99 -2.61 27.81
CA LYS A 452 -23.77 -1.93 27.34
C LYS A 452 -23.59 -2.01 25.82
N ARG A 453 -23.77 -3.21 25.26
CA ARG A 453 -23.67 -3.43 23.82
C ARG A 453 -24.85 -2.81 23.06
N LEU A 454 -26.03 -2.69 23.69
CA LEU A 454 -27.13 -1.89 23.14
C LEU A 454 -26.75 -0.40 23.02
N ALA A 455 -26.08 0.18 24.02
CA ALA A 455 -25.61 1.55 23.96
C ALA A 455 -24.56 1.77 22.86
N GLU A 456 -23.63 0.82 22.67
CA GLU A 456 -22.67 0.84 21.55
C GLU A 456 -23.36 0.79 20.19
N LEU A 457 -24.38 -0.07 20.04
CA LEU A 457 -25.18 -0.15 18.83
C LEU A 457 -26.00 1.13 18.58
N GLU A 458 -26.50 1.78 19.64
CA GLU A 458 -27.20 3.06 19.55
C GLU A 458 -26.29 4.18 19.05
N VAL A 459 -25.01 4.21 19.45
CA VAL A 459 -24.01 5.14 18.89
C VAL A 459 -23.81 4.86 17.40
N GLY A 460 -23.63 3.59 17.02
CA GLY A 460 -23.51 3.21 15.60
C GLY A 460 -24.73 3.59 14.76
N LEU A 461 -25.93 3.52 15.35
CA LEU A 461 -27.18 3.95 14.72
C LEU A 461 -27.27 5.48 14.59
N GLN A 462 -26.85 6.25 15.60
CA GLN A 462 -26.79 7.70 15.52
C GLN A 462 -25.86 8.17 14.41
N GLU A 463 -24.70 7.52 14.26
CA GLU A 463 -23.78 7.84 13.17
C GLU A 463 -24.37 7.50 11.79
N ALA A 464 -25.13 6.40 11.69
CA ALA A 464 -25.85 6.04 10.46
C ALA A 464 -26.96 7.05 10.13
N GLU A 465 -27.72 7.51 11.13
CA GLU A 465 -28.74 8.55 10.97
C GLU A 465 -28.14 9.90 10.53
N ALA A 466 -26.98 10.26 11.07
CA ALA A 466 -26.25 11.47 10.65
C ALA A 466 -25.79 11.39 9.18
N LEU A 467 -25.28 10.22 8.75
CA LEU A 467 -24.91 9.98 7.35
C LEU A 467 -26.14 10.03 6.42
N ILE A 468 -27.30 9.52 6.86
CA ILE A 468 -28.55 9.64 6.09
C ILE A 468 -28.92 11.10 5.89
N GLY A 469 -28.86 11.93 6.96
CA GLY A 469 -29.14 13.36 6.86
C GLY A 469 -28.23 14.07 5.86
N GLY A 470 -26.91 13.89 5.98
CA GLY A 470 -25.94 14.50 5.05
C GLY A 470 -26.15 14.09 3.59
N LEU A 471 -26.43 12.81 3.33
CA LEU A 471 -26.70 12.32 1.97
C LEU A 471 -28.05 12.78 1.42
N GLN A 472 -29.07 12.98 2.27
CA GLN A 472 -30.35 13.57 1.85
C GLN A 472 -30.18 15.03 1.46
N ASP A 473 -29.40 15.78 2.23
CA ASP A 473 -29.07 17.17 1.94
C ASP A 473 -28.30 17.27 0.62
N GLU A 474 -27.24 16.48 0.41
CA GLU A 474 -26.46 16.44 -0.83
C GLU A 474 -27.33 16.04 -2.05
N SER A 475 -28.19 15.03 -1.90
CA SER A 475 -29.12 14.59 -2.94
C SER A 475 -30.16 15.67 -3.29
N SER A 476 -30.62 16.42 -2.29
CA SER A 476 -31.56 17.52 -2.50
C SER A 476 -30.91 18.70 -3.22
N VAL A 477 -29.67 19.06 -2.85
CA VAL A 477 -28.88 20.12 -3.49
C VAL A 477 -28.55 19.74 -4.94
N THR A 478 -28.08 18.52 -5.18
CA THR A 478 -27.78 18.05 -6.54
C THR A 478 -29.02 17.99 -7.43
N ARG A 479 -30.19 17.59 -6.89
CA ARG A 479 -31.46 17.68 -7.64
C ARG A 479 -31.92 19.11 -7.90
N ALA A 480 -31.73 20.01 -6.94
CA ALA A 480 -32.07 21.42 -7.13
C ALA A 480 -31.23 22.03 -8.26
N VAL A 481 -29.91 21.81 -8.24
CA VAL A 481 -28.98 22.25 -9.28
C VAL A 481 -29.30 21.60 -10.63
N ALA A 482 -29.58 20.29 -10.67
CA ALA A 482 -29.98 19.61 -11.90
C ALA A 482 -31.31 20.15 -12.48
N THR A 483 -32.26 20.48 -11.60
CA THR A 483 -33.55 21.08 -12.02
C THR A 483 -33.34 22.50 -12.55
N GLU A 484 -32.47 23.29 -11.91
CA GLU A 484 -32.11 24.63 -12.35
C GLU A 484 -31.38 24.62 -13.70
N LEU A 485 -30.47 23.67 -13.93
CA LEU A 485 -29.77 23.46 -15.21
C LEU A 485 -30.71 22.99 -16.34
N LEU A 486 -31.70 22.16 -16.01
CA LEU A 486 -32.74 21.74 -16.96
C LEU A 486 -33.71 22.89 -17.31
N GLN A 487 -34.00 23.79 -16.37
CA GLN A 487 -34.87 24.94 -16.58
C GLN A 487 -34.17 26.11 -17.29
N SER A 488 -32.85 26.24 -17.17
CA SER A 488 -32.06 27.32 -17.76
C SER A 488 -31.66 27.10 -19.22
N GLY A 489 -31.93 25.91 -19.80
CA GLY A 489 -31.55 25.58 -21.18
C GLY A 489 -30.05 25.36 -21.40
N ALA A 490 -29.22 25.46 -20.34
CA ALA A 490 -27.77 25.33 -20.41
C ALA A 490 -27.29 23.90 -20.77
N LEU A 491 -28.17 22.91 -20.73
CA LEU A 491 -27.88 21.52 -21.13
C LEU A 491 -27.75 21.35 -22.65
N ASP A 492 -28.46 22.15 -23.46
CA ASP A 492 -28.30 22.12 -24.93
C ASP A 492 -26.95 22.72 -25.36
N ASP A 493 -26.44 23.73 -24.64
CA ASP A 493 -25.11 24.32 -24.89
C ASP A 493 -23.96 23.37 -24.50
N VAL A 494 -24.19 22.41 -23.59
CA VAL A 494 -23.20 21.41 -23.14
C VAL A 494 -23.25 20.14 -24.01
N LEU A 495 -24.38 19.84 -24.66
CA LEU A 495 -24.58 18.67 -25.51
C LEU A 495 -24.39 18.94 -27.01
N ASP A 496 -24.06 20.17 -27.41
CA ASP A 496 -23.62 20.46 -28.77
C ASP A 496 -22.25 19.80 -29.03
N LEU A 497 -22.29 18.59 -29.58
CA LEU A 497 -21.16 17.72 -29.93
C LEU A 497 -20.28 18.26 -31.08
N SER A 498 -20.34 19.56 -31.38
CA SER A 498 -19.64 20.18 -32.52
C SER A 498 -18.61 21.26 -32.16
N ALA A 499 -18.39 21.55 -30.87
CA ALA A 499 -17.40 22.56 -30.44
C ALA A 499 -16.46 22.04 -29.35
N PHE A 500 -15.47 21.23 -29.72
CA PHE A 500 -14.35 20.92 -28.83
C PHE A 500 -13.40 22.14 -28.74
N PRO A 501 -13.09 22.66 -27.55
CA PRO A 501 -11.97 23.56 -27.39
C PRO A 501 -10.67 22.74 -27.52
N ARG A 502 -9.97 22.89 -28.64
CA ARG A 502 -8.58 22.46 -28.79
C ARG A 502 -7.71 23.35 -27.90
N ALA A 503 -7.18 22.79 -26.82
CA ALA A 503 -6.17 23.46 -26.02
C ALA A 503 -4.87 22.63 -25.96
N SER A 504 -3.81 23.27 -26.46
CA SER A 504 -2.38 23.10 -26.13
C SER A 504 -1.51 22.12 -26.93
N SER A 505 -0.41 22.69 -27.46
CA SER A 505 0.82 22.13 -28.07
C SER A 505 0.69 20.96 -29.05
N SER A 506 0.84 21.22 -30.35
CA SER A 506 0.86 20.18 -31.39
C SER A 506 1.88 19.07 -31.10
N ALA A 507 3.03 19.39 -30.49
CA ALA A 507 4.08 18.41 -30.18
C ALA A 507 3.68 17.38 -29.11
N LEU A 508 2.83 17.74 -28.14
CA LEU A 508 2.33 16.80 -27.11
C LEU A 508 1.27 15.86 -27.69
N GLN A 509 0.41 16.38 -28.56
CA GLN A 509 -0.60 15.58 -29.25
C GLN A 509 0.07 14.60 -30.23
N ASP A 510 1.09 15.05 -30.96
CA ASP A 510 1.86 14.20 -31.89
C ASP A 510 2.61 13.09 -31.13
N TRP A 511 3.25 13.43 -29.99
CA TRP A 511 3.92 12.43 -29.15
C TRP A 511 2.95 11.38 -28.59
N LEU A 512 1.77 11.80 -28.09
CA LEU A 512 0.75 10.87 -27.61
C LEU A 512 0.17 10.02 -28.75
N GLY A 513 0.04 10.59 -29.95
CA GLY A 513 -0.33 9.87 -31.16
C GLY A 513 0.68 8.77 -31.51
N ASP A 514 1.97 9.07 -31.45
CA ASP A 514 3.05 8.10 -31.68
C ASP A 514 3.00 6.95 -30.65
N GLN A 515 2.69 7.23 -29.38
CA GLN A 515 2.51 6.18 -28.38
C GLN A 515 1.21 5.37 -28.59
N ALA A 516 0.16 5.99 -29.14
CA ALA A 516 -1.12 5.34 -29.42
C ALA A 516 -1.11 4.44 -30.66
N THR A 517 -0.21 4.67 -31.62
CA THR A 517 -0.06 3.82 -32.82
C THR A 517 0.51 2.43 -32.53
N TYR A 518 0.93 2.18 -31.30
CA TYR A 518 1.47 0.89 -30.88
C TYR A 518 0.37 -0.17 -30.81
N GLU A 519 0.67 -1.36 -31.34
CA GLU A 519 -0.30 -2.46 -31.44
C GLU A 519 -0.87 -2.83 -30.06
N GLY A 520 -2.20 -2.86 -29.92
CA GLY A 520 -2.87 -3.21 -28.66
C GLY A 520 -3.13 -2.05 -27.69
N VAL A 521 -2.63 -0.84 -27.94
CA VAL A 521 -3.06 0.38 -27.23
C VAL A 521 -4.41 0.83 -27.79
N ALA A 522 -5.43 0.87 -26.93
CA ALA A 522 -6.78 1.30 -27.28
C ALA A 522 -6.98 2.81 -27.08
N GLY A 523 -6.15 3.44 -26.25
CA GLY A 523 -6.14 4.89 -26.06
C GLY A 523 -5.13 5.34 -25.01
N ILE A 524 -4.70 6.59 -25.11
CA ILE A 524 -3.78 7.25 -24.19
C ILE A 524 -4.21 8.70 -23.98
N ALA A 525 -4.20 9.17 -22.73
CA ALA A 525 -4.57 10.54 -22.39
C ALA A 525 -3.72 11.09 -21.25
N LEU A 526 -3.40 12.38 -21.36
CA LEU A 526 -2.72 13.16 -20.33
C LEU A 526 -3.70 14.14 -19.69
N PHE A 527 -3.72 14.17 -18.36
CA PHE A 527 -4.54 15.08 -17.58
C PHE A 527 -3.67 16.02 -16.73
N ALA A 528 -4.09 17.29 -16.63
CA ALA A 528 -3.57 18.28 -15.69
C ALA A 528 -4.55 18.49 -14.54
N ASP A 529 -4.02 18.62 -13.33
CA ASP A 529 -4.75 18.89 -12.09
C ASP A 529 -6.06 18.09 -11.97
N ALA A 530 -5.94 16.76 -12.13
CA ALA A 530 -6.98 15.74 -12.00
C ALA A 530 -8.26 15.89 -12.87
N ASP A 531 -8.47 17.01 -13.54
CA ASP A 531 -9.77 17.44 -14.05
C ASP A 531 -9.76 17.91 -15.50
N THR A 532 -8.60 18.33 -16.03
CA THR A 532 -8.47 18.86 -17.39
C THR A 532 -7.71 17.90 -18.30
N LEU A 533 -8.36 17.45 -19.38
CA LEU A 533 -7.67 16.73 -20.46
C LEU A 533 -6.72 17.72 -21.15
N VAL A 534 -5.43 17.40 -21.15
CA VAL A 534 -4.38 18.22 -21.78
C VAL A 534 -4.20 17.78 -23.23
N ALA A 535 -4.11 16.48 -23.46
CA ALA A 535 -3.89 15.90 -24.79
C ALA A 535 -4.22 14.39 -24.79
N GLY A 536 -4.46 13.82 -25.98
CA GLY A 536 -4.71 12.38 -26.19
C GLY A 536 -6.17 11.99 -26.42
N GLU A 537 -6.39 10.70 -26.72
CA GLU A 537 -7.70 10.12 -27.07
C GLU A 537 -7.96 8.83 -26.26
N LEU A 538 -9.18 8.69 -25.75
CA LEU A 538 -9.65 7.50 -25.03
C LEU A 538 -10.94 6.95 -25.67
N PRO A 539 -11.11 5.63 -25.75
CA PRO A 539 -12.26 4.99 -26.40
C PRO A 539 -13.53 4.94 -25.53
N THR A 540 -13.50 5.50 -24.33
CA THR A 540 -14.58 5.40 -23.31
C THR A 540 -14.88 6.77 -22.70
N ASP A 541 -16.02 6.87 -22.01
CA ASP A 541 -16.43 8.08 -21.30
C ASP A 541 -15.32 8.58 -20.35
N VAL A 542 -14.72 9.70 -20.76
CA VAL A 542 -13.58 10.34 -20.10
C VAL A 542 -13.93 10.70 -18.65
N GLU A 543 -15.20 11.02 -18.37
CA GLU A 543 -15.64 11.44 -17.04
C GLU A 543 -15.73 10.27 -16.05
N THR A 544 -16.30 9.14 -16.47
CA THR A 544 -16.37 7.91 -15.66
C THR A 544 -14.98 7.33 -15.37
N LEU A 545 -14.10 7.32 -16.38
CA LEU A 545 -12.73 6.83 -16.23
C LEU A 545 -11.92 7.73 -15.29
N ARG A 546 -12.06 9.05 -15.43
CA ARG A 546 -11.47 10.06 -14.56
C ARG A 546 -11.87 9.88 -13.09
N ARG A 547 -13.16 9.67 -12.80
CA ARG A 547 -13.64 9.41 -11.43
C ARG A 547 -13.04 8.13 -10.83
N THR A 548 -12.95 7.08 -11.64
CA THR A 548 -12.44 5.77 -11.23
C THR A 548 -10.94 5.82 -10.90
N VAL A 549 -10.13 6.46 -11.75
CA VAL A 549 -8.68 6.61 -11.53
C VAL A 549 -8.39 7.47 -10.30
N ARG A 550 -9.16 8.54 -10.04
CA ARG A 550 -9.02 9.35 -8.81
C ARG A 550 -9.33 8.55 -7.55
N LEU A 551 -10.43 7.80 -7.54
CA LEU A 551 -10.82 6.98 -6.40
C LEU A 551 -9.75 5.93 -6.09
N ALA A 552 -9.25 5.27 -7.14
CA ALA A 552 -8.21 4.28 -7.00
C ALA A 552 -6.88 4.90 -6.54
N LYS A 553 -6.52 6.11 -6.99
CA LYS A 553 -5.37 6.87 -6.47
C LYS A 553 -5.49 7.12 -4.98
N ARG A 554 -6.60 7.73 -4.54
CA ARG A 554 -6.80 8.07 -3.12
C ARG A 554 -6.72 6.83 -2.24
N ARG A 555 -7.31 5.71 -2.67
CA ARG A 555 -7.20 4.44 -1.98
C ARG A 555 -5.78 3.90 -1.95
N ALA A 556 -5.04 3.98 -3.06
CA ALA A 556 -3.65 3.56 -3.13
C ALA A 556 -2.74 4.43 -2.24
N ASP A 557 -2.97 5.74 -2.17
CA ASP A 557 -2.27 6.67 -1.29
C ASP A 557 -2.60 6.39 0.18
N THR A 558 -3.87 6.17 0.53
CA THR A 558 -4.28 5.82 1.90
C THR A 558 -3.71 4.46 2.33
N LEU A 559 -3.71 3.47 1.43
CA LEU A 559 -3.08 2.17 1.69
C LEU A 559 -1.57 2.33 1.86
N GLY A 560 -0.91 3.09 0.99
CA GLY A 560 0.51 3.41 1.04
C GLY A 560 0.92 4.11 2.34
N LEU A 561 0.09 5.03 2.84
CA LEU A 561 0.27 5.66 4.15
C LEU A 561 0.06 4.67 5.30
N GLY A 562 -0.94 3.79 5.21
CA GLY A 562 -1.21 2.75 6.21
C GLY A 562 -0.11 1.69 6.33
N ILE A 563 0.63 1.43 5.24
CA ILE A 563 1.74 0.45 5.19
C ILE A 563 3.14 1.11 5.21
N GLY A 564 3.23 2.43 5.35
CA GLY A 564 4.49 3.17 5.43
C GLY A 564 5.28 3.32 4.12
N GLN A 565 4.65 3.14 2.96
CA GLN A 565 5.26 3.18 1.62
C GLN A 565 5.05 4.52 0.87
N GLY A 566 4.30 5.47 1.44
CA GLY A 566 4.07 6.79 0.83
C GLY A 566 3.02 6.79 -0.29
N ALA A 567 3.01 7.84 -1.12
CA ALA A 567 2.02 8.02 -2.19
C ALA A 567 2.27 7.09 -3.38
N ALA A 568 1.21 6.59 -3.99
CA ALA A 568 1.28 5.69 -5.14
C ALA A 568 1.80 6.43 -6.39
N THR A 569 2.71 5.78 -7.12
CA THR A 569 3.31 6.32 -8.36
C THR A 569 2.62 5.79 -9.62
N SER A 570 1.98 4.63 -9.54
CA SER A 570 1.23 4.02 -10.64
C SER A 570 0.13 3.09 -10.12
N LEU A 571 -0.88 2.84 -10.96
CA LEU A 571 -1.97 1.91 -10.74
C LEU A 571 -2.23 1.13 -12.02
N THR A 572 -2.39 -0.19 -11.89
CA THR A 572 -2.79 -1.06 -12.99
C THR A 572 -4.06 -1.80 -12.62
N VAL A 573 -5.07 -1.74 -13.49
CA VAL A 573 -6.35 -2.45 -13.35
C VAL A 573 -6.51 -3.37 -14.54
N GLU A 574 -6.48 -4.67 -14.29
CA GLU A 574 -6.67 -5.69 -15.32
C GLU A 574 -8.10 -6.21 -15.30
N THR A 575 -8.72 -6.22 -16.46
CA THR A 575 -10.01 -6.88 -16.73
C THR A 575 -9.79 -7.97 -17.80
N PRO A 576 -10.73 -8.92 -17.98
CA PRO A 576 -10.58 -9.97 -18.98
C PRO A 576 -10.38 -9.46 -20.42
N GLU A 577 -10.84 -8.24 -20.71
CA GLU A 577 -10.82 -7.66 -22.05
C GLU A 577 -9.86 -6.46 -22.19
N HIS A 578 -9.59 -5.75 -21.10
CA HIS A 578 -8.80 -4.51 -21.12
C HIS A 578 -7.88 -4.38 -19.90
N THR A 579 -6.73 -3.75 -20.09
CA THR A 579 -5.85 -3.32 -19.00
C THR A 579 -5.77 -1.80 -18.99
N LEU A 580 -6.05 -1.20 -17.83
CA LEU A 580 -5.90 0.23 -17.59
C LEU A 580 -4.65 0.48 -16.76
N VAL A 581 -3.78 1.36 -17.23
CA VAL A 581 -2.58 1.81 -16.51
C VAL A 581 -2.68 3.30 -16.28
N ALA A 582 -2.64 3.73 -15.02
CA ALA A 582 -2.58 5.13 -14.63
C ALA A 582 -1.25 5.43 -13.94
N MET A 583 -0.57 6.48 -14.36
CA MET A 583 0.73 6.91 -13.82
C MET A 583 0.63 8.36 -13.35
N TRP A 584 1.17 8.65 -12.17
CA TRP A 584 1.15 10.00 -11.62
C TRP A 584 2.51 10.66 -11.78
N LEU A 585 2.51 11.77 -12.54
CA LEU A 585 3.70 12.56 -12.84
C LEU A 585 3.85 13.70 -11.83
N ALA A 586 5.05 14.28 -11.75
CA ALA A 586 5.27 15.49 -10.97
C ALA A 586 4.36 16.64 -11.44
N ARG A 587 4.02 17.57 -10.53
CA ARG A 587 3.12 18.74 -10.78
C ARG A 587 1.65 18.37 -11.07
N ALA A 588 1.11 17.37 -10.35
CA ALA A 588 -0.31 17.01 -10.38
C ALA A 588 -0.87 16.61 -11.76
N ARG A 589 -0.01 16.08 -12.64
CA ARG A 589 -0.41 15.50 -13.93
C ARG A 589 -0.56 13.98 -13.83
N SER A 590 -1.49 13.42 -14.59
CA SER A 590 -1.68 11.96 -14.67
C SER A 590 -1.76 11.48 -16.11
N LEU A 591 -0.99 10.45 -16.42
CA LEU A 591 -1.03 9.76 -17.71
C LEU A 591 -1.89 8.50 -17.56
N VAL A 592 -2.81 8.28 -18.48
CA VAL A 592 -3.70 7.11 -18.50
C VAL A 592 -3.55 6.39 -19.83
N LEU A 593 -3.35 5.09 -19.77
CA LEU A 593 -3.29 4.17 -20.90
C LEU A 593 -4.38 3.11 -20.77
N VAL A 594 -5.04 2.78 -21.87
CA VAL A 594 -5.93 1.62 -21.98
C VAL A 594 -5.39 0.69 -23.07
N THR A 595 -5.19 -0.59 -22.75
CA THR A 595 -4.78 -1.63 -23.70
C THR A 595 -5.80 -2.76 -23.75
N ARG A 596 -5.83 -3.55 -24.82
CA ARG A 596 -6.63 -4.79 -24.87
C ARG A 596 -5.85 -5.98 -24.28
N ALA A 597 -6.50 -6.82 -23.49
CA ALA A 597 -5.93 -8.03 -22.89
C ALA A 597 -5.69 -9.14 -23.96
N PRO A 598 -4.74 -10.09 -23.80
CA PRO A 598 -4.20 -10.56 -22.52
C PRO A 598 -2.65 -10.56 -22.35
N THR A 599 -1.84 -9.97 -23.22
CA THR A 599 -0.37 -10.20 -23.17
C THR A 599 0.53 -8.95 -23.09
N TRP A 600 -0.02 -7.75 -22.91
CA TRP A 600 0.73 -6.50 -23.15
C TRP A 600 0.91 -5.57 -21.94
N GLY A 601 0.30 -5.86 -20.79
CA GLY A 601 0.30 -4.97 -19.62
C GLY A 601 1.69 -4.58 -19.11
N SER A 602 2.64 -5.52 -19.07
CA SER A 602 4.01 -5.27 -18.58
C SER A 602 4.91 -4.57 -19.61
N SER A 603 4.81 -4.94 -20.89
CA SER A 603 5.67 -4.38 -21.96
C SER A 603 5.26 -2.96 -22.36
N ALA A 604 3.95 -2.67 -22.42
CA ALA A 604 3.46 -1.32 -22.69
C ALA A 604 3.77 -0.38 -21.52
N ARG A 605 3.66 -0.88 -20.28
CA ARG A 605 4.06 -0.14 -19.08
C ARG A 605 5.56 0.16 -19.07
N GLN A 606 6.42 -0.84 -19.30
CA GLN A 606 7.87 -0.65 -19.30
C GLN A 606 8.28 0.40 -20.34
N ARG A 607 7.71 0.34 -21.55
CA ARG A 607 7.99 1.31 -22.60
C ARG A 607 7.52 2.72 -22.25
N LEU A 608 6.37 2.85 -21.58
CA LEU A 608 5.91 4.15 -21.09
C LEU A 608 6.81 4.69 -19.98
N GLU A 609 7.26 3.82 -19.06
CA GLU A 609 8.24 4.16 -18.02
C GLU A 609 9.57 4.63 -18.63
N ASP A 610 10.04 3.96 -19.69
CA ASP A 610 11.25 4.33 -20.44
C ASP A 610 11.08 5.67 -21.19
N ALA A 611 9.85 6.00 -21.61
CA ALA A 611 9.53 7.23 -22.34
C ALA A 611 9.11 8.42 -21.44
N LEU A 612 8.98 8.20 -20.12
CA LEU A 612 8.67 9.28 -19.16
C LEU A 612 9.67 10.44 -19.17
N PRO A 613 10.99 10.25 -19.35
CA PRO A 613 11.93 11.36 -19.43
C PRO A 613 11.68 12.28 -20.64
N GLU A 614 11.26 11.73 -21.77
CA GLU A 614 10.89 12.49 -22.96
C GLU A 614 9.60 13.28 -22.73
N LEU A 615 8.61 12.65 -22.12
CA LEU A 615 7.39 13.33 -21.69
C LEU A 615 7.69 14.44 -20.68
N ALA A 616 8.58 14.21 -19.73
CA ALA A 616 8.99 15.23 -18.76
C ALA A 616 9.65 16.44 -19.45
N ALA A 617 10.45 16.23 -20.49
CA ALA A 617 11.06 17.29 -21.30
C ALA A 617 10.04 18.07 -22.16
N LEU A 618 8.96 17.43 -22.61
CA LEU A 618 7.86 18.09 -23.33
C LEU A 618 6.91 18.86 -22.39
N LEU A 619 6.97 18.56 -21.08
CA LEU A 619 6.11 19.13 -20.05
C LEU A 619 6.78 20.27 -19.24
N THR A 620 8.09 20.48 -19.42
CA THR A 620 8.89 21.62 -18.95
C THR A 620 8.94 22.72 -20.00
#